data_AF-A0A381I4W8-F1
#
_entry.id   AF-A0A381I4W8-F1
#
_cell.length_a   1.000
_cell.length_b   1.000
_cell.length_c   1.000
_cell.angle_alpha   90.00
_cell.angle_beta   90.00
_cell.angle_gamma   90.00
#
_symmetry.space_group_name_H-M   'P 1'
#
loop_
_entity.id
_entity.type
_entity.pdbx_description
1 polymer ?
#
loop_
_entity_poly.entity_id
_entity_poly.type
_entity_poly.pdbx_seq_one_letter_code
_entity_poly.pdbx_strand_id
1 'polypeptide(L)'
;MAIGLGIRAKSEAIVVVPCCHKELLGQYRYEAMEPILKHGVFKARFADLITDGLRTLLLEGNGYDTSVVEYISPLDTPKNLMIRAIKTKTNNDKALKEYKELKSQFGVEPT
;
A
#
# COMPACT_ATOMS: atom_id res chain seq x y z
N MET A 1 -3.44 -11.85 3.54
CA MET A 1 -2.55 -10.95 4.33
C MET A 1 -3.17 -10.46 5.65
N ALA A 2 -2.33 -9.97 6.59
CA ALA A 2 -2.70 -9.47 7.91
C ALA A 2 -3.72 -8.30 7.89
N ILE A 3 -3.56 -7.34 6.97
CA ILE A 3 -4.51 -6.23 6.78
C ILE A 3 -5.90 -6.76 6.44
N GLY A 4 -6.01 -7.66 5.46
CA GLY A 4 -7.28 -8.27 5.08
C GLY A 4 -7.93 -9.06 6.22
N LEU A 5 -7.14 -9.70 7.08
CA LEU A 5 -7.66 -10.32 8.30
C LEU A 5 -8.21 -9.27 9.28
N GLY A 6 -7.49 -8.18 9.52
CA GLY A 6 -7.95 -7.09 10.39
C GLY A 6 -9.26 -6.45 9.90
N ILE A 7 -9.39 -6.23 8.58
CA ILE A 7 -10.63 -5.74 7.97
C ILE A 7 -11.78 -6.72 8.22
N ARG A 8 -11.59 -8.02 7.93
CA ARG A 8 -12.63 -9.05 8.13
C ARG A 8 -13.01 -9.23 9.60
N ALA A 9 -12.04 -9.09 10.51
CA ALA A 9 -12.26 -9.11 11.95
C ALA A 9 -12.94 -7.84 12.47
N LYS A 10 -13.13 -6.82 11.63
CA LYS A 10 -13.70 -5.52 11.99
C LYS A 10 -12.95 -4.85 13.13
N SER A 11 -11.62 -4.97 13.17
CA SER A 11 -10.77 -4.39 14.20
C SER A 11 -10.99 -2.88 14.33
N GLU A 12 -11.05 -2.35 15.54
CA GLU A 12 -11.21 -0.89 15.77
C GLU A 12 -9.95 -0.10 15.38
N ALA A 13 -8.78 -0.75 15.45
CA ALA A 13 -7.52 -0.19 14.99
C ALA A 13 -6.67 -1.29 14.31
N ILE A 14 -5.93 -0.89 13.28
CA ILE A 14 -4.94 -1.70 12.58
C ILE A 14 -3.64 -0.90 12.52
N VAL A 15 -2.55 -1.47 13.04
CA VAL A 15 -1.21 -0.87 12.96
C VAL A 15 -0.28 -1.91 12.38
N VAL A 16 0.33 -1.59 11.25
CA VAL A 16 1.21 -2.52 10.53
C VAL A 16 2.44 -1.79 10.02
N VAL A 17 3.60 -2.41 10.21
CA VAL A 17 4.82 -2.06 9.49
C VAL A 17 4.85 -2.99 8.27
N PRO A 18 4.67 -2.47 7.04
CA PRO A 18 4.77 -3.29 5.86
C PRO A 18 6.24 -3.73 5.70
N CYS A 19 6.52 -5.01 5.98
CA CYS A 19 7.87 -5.56 5.90
C CYS A 19 8.12 -6.32 4.58
N CYS A 20 7.05 -6.80 3.92
CA CYS A 20 7.11 -7.56 2.66
C CYS A 20 6.52 -6.76 1.50
N HIS A 21 7.38 -6.40 0.55
CA HIS A 21 7.03 -5.58 -0.61
C HIS A 21 7.49 -6.15 -1.96
N LYS A 22 8.12 -7.33 -1.96
CA LYS A 22 8.55 -7.98 -3.21
C LYS A 22 7.37 -8.51 -4.04
N GLU A 23 6.18 -8.55 -3.46
CA GLU A 23 4.96 -9.08 -4.09
C GLU A 23 4.68 -8.42 -5.45
N LEU A 24 4.75 -7.08 -5.51
CA LEU A 24 4.44 -6.35 -6.73
C LEU A 24 5.65 -6.13 -7.64
N LEU A 25 6.88 -6.31 -7.15
CA LEU A 25 8.13 -5.99 -7.86
C LEU A 25 8.23 -6.61 -9.26
N GLY A 26 7.67 -7.81 -9.44
CA GLY A 26 7.66 -8.53 -10.72
C GLY A 26 6.39 -8.36 -11.55
N GLN A 27 5.36 -7.73 -11.02
CA GLN A 27 4.04 -7.63 -11.67
C GLN A 27 3.87 -6.30 -12.40
N TYR A 28 4.29 -5.21 -11.74
CA TYR A 28 3.90 -3.88 -12.20
C TYR A 28 4.69 -3.42 -13.42
N ARG A 29 4.01 -2.68 -14.31
CA ARG A 29 4.62 -2.01 -15.46
C ARG A 29 4.01 -0.63 -15.61
N TYR A 30 4.86 0.38 -15.88
CA TYR A 30 4.38 1.73 -16.14
C TYR A 30 5.22 2.40 -17.22
N GLU A 31 4.70 2.34 -18.44
CA GLU A 31 5.43 2.67 -19.67
C GLU A 31 6.02 4.09 -19.65
N ALA A 32 5.27 5.05 -19.11
CA ALA A 32 5.70 6.43 -18.99
C ALA A 32 6.94 6.64 -18.07
N MET A 33 7.22 5.71 -17.15
CA MET A 33 8.37 5.80 -16.22
C MET A 33 9.47 4.77 -16.48
N GLU A 34 9.38 3.95 -17.53
CA GLU A 34 10.41 2.97 -17.88
C GLU A 34 11.84 3.55 -17.95
N PRO A 35 12.07 4.78 -18.49
CA PRO A 35 13.41 5.37 -18.51
C PRO A 35 14.04 5.56 -17.12
N ILE A 36 13.23 5.66 -16.07
CA ILE A 36 13.65 5.78 -14.66
C ILE A 36 13.68 4.38 -14.01
N LEU A 37 12.63 3.59 -14.23
CA LEU A 37 12.44 2.27 -13.60
C LEU A 37 13.40 1.19 -14.13
N LYS A 38 14.16 1.46 -15.19
CA LYS A 38 15.28 0.62 -15.65
C LYS A 38 16.33 0.35 -14.57
N HIS A 39 16.45 1.23 -13.57
CA HIS A 39 17.34 1.03 -12.43
C HIS A 39 16.64 0.22 -11.34
N GLY A 40 17.17 -0.96 -11.01
CA GLY A 40 16.54 -1.90 -10.08
C GLY A 40 16.20 -1.32 -8.71
N VAL A 41 17.01 -0.39 -8.19
CA VAL A 41 16.71 0.29 -6.91
C VAL A 41 15.46 1.16 -7.00
N PHE A 42 15.29 1.93 -8.07
CA PHE A 42 14.08 2.72 -8.29
C PHE A 42 12.87 1.83 -8.52
N LYS A 43 13.05 0.72 -9.24
CA LYS A 43 12.01 -0.29 -9.44
C LYS A 43 11.52 -0.87 -8.10
N ALA A 44 12.45 -1.25 -7.23
CA ALA A 44 12.12 -1.77 -5.89
C ALA A 44 11.41 -0.75 -5.02
N ARG A 45 11.91 0.49 -4.96
CA ARG A 45 11.30 1.57 -4.16
C ARG A 45 9.91 1.95 -4.65
N PHE A 46 9.70 1.95 -5.96
CA PHE A 46 8.40 2.27 -6.52
C PHE A 46 7.39 1.13 -6.31
N ALA A 47 7.83 -0.14 -6.39
CA ALA A 47 7.01 -1.28 -6.00
C ALA A 47 6.57 -1.19 -4.53
N ASP A 48 7.48 -0.79 -3.63
CA ASP A 48 7.14 -0.55 -2.22
C ASP A 48 6.01 0.47 -2.09
N LEU A 49 6.15 1.62 -2.76
CA LEU A 49 5.17 2.71 -2.74
C LEU A 49 3.81 2.29 -3.32
N ILE A 50 3.78 1.58 -4.45
CA ILE A 50 2.53 1.07 -5.03
C ILE A 50 1.85 0.12 -4.05
N THR A 51 2.62 -0.78 -3.44
CA THR A 51 2.08 -1.78 -2.51
C THR A 51 1.44 -1.09 -1.31
N ASP A 52 2.11 -0.12 -0.71
CA ASP A 52 1.59 0.59 0.46
C ASP A 52 0.42 1.51 0.10
N GLY A 53 0.47 2.20 -1.03
CA GLY A 53 -0.66 3.00 -1.52
C GLY A 53 -1.92 2.17 -1.80
N LEU A 54 -1.77 0.96 -2.34
CA LEU A 54 -2.90 0.05 -2.51
C LEU A 54 -3.45 -0.44 -1.17
N ARG A 55 -2.59 -0.69 -0.18
CA ARG A 55 -3.00 -1.08 1.18
C ARG A 55 -3.75 0.06 1.90
N THR A 56 -3.33 1.30 1.74
CA THR A 56 -4.02 2.46 2.33
C THR A 56 -5.38 2.67 1.69
N LEU A 57 -5.47 2.65 0.35
CA LEU A 57 -6.75 2.77 -0.37
C LEU A 57 -7.72 1.63 -0.02
N LEU A 58 -7.20 0.41 0.17
CA LEU A 58 -8.02 -0.73 0.60
C LEU A 58 -8.60 -0.50 2.01
N LEU A 59 -7.81 0.02 2.95
CA LEU A 59 -8.25 0.35 4.30
C LEU A 59 -9.30 1.47 4.28
N GLU A 60 -9.01 2.57 3.60
CA GLU A 60 -9.93 3.71 3.43
C GLU A 60 -11.26 3.26 2.82
N GLY A 61 -11.18 2.46 1.76
CA GLY A 61 -12.34 1.88 1.09
C GLY A 61 -13.21 1.01 2.01
N ASN A 62 -12.62 0.38 3.02
CA ASN A 62 -13.31 -0.43 4.03
C ASN A 62 -13.65 0.37 5.30
N GLY A 63 -13.65 1.71 5.21
CA GLY A 63 -14.11 2.57 6.28
C GLY A 63 -13.09 2.81 7.38
N TYR A 64 -11.80 2.87 7.06
CA TYR A 64 -10.76 3.25 8.00
C TYR A 64 -10.17 4.62 7.68
N ASP A 65 -9.98 5.46 8.69
CA ASP A 65 -9.13 6.65 8.59
C ASP A 65 -7.67 6.20 8.66
N THR A 66 -6.92 6.42 7.59
CA THR A 66 -5.60 5.82 7.39
C THR A 66 -4.52 6.91 7.35
N SER A 67 -3.41 6.67 8.05
CA SER A 67 -2.23 7.53 8.00
C SER A 67 -0.96 6.69 7.84
N VAL A 68 -0.01 7.22 7.08
CA VAL A 68 1.32 6.65 6.91
C VAL A 68 2.33 7.57 7.58
N VAL A 69 3.15 7.02 8.47
CA VAL A 69 4.15 7.78 9.23
C VAL A 69 5.48 7.08 9.22
N GLU A 70 6.57 7.84 9.32
CA GLU A 70 7.88 7.29 9.63
C GLU A 70 7.93 6.87 11.10
N TYR A 71 8.20 5.59 11.38
CA TYR A 71 8.26 5.06 12.76
C TYR A 71 9.69 4.90 13.29
N ILE A 72 10.68 4.96 12.40
CA ILE A 72 12.10 4.84 12.72
C ILE A 72 12.92 5.64 11.71
N SER A 73 14.17 5.97 12.04
CA SER A 73 15.07 6.63 11.11
C SER A 73 15.25 5.80 9.84
N PRO A 74 15.20 6.41 8.64
CA PRO A 74 15.53 5.72 7.40
C PRO A 74 17.00 5.26 7.36
N LEU A 75 17.86 5.78 8.24
CA LEU A 75 19.25 5.34 8.39
C LEU A 75 19.36 3.96 9.06
N ASP A 76 18.43 3.63 9.96
CA ASP A 76 18.41 2.33 10.64
C ASP A 76 17.85 1.26 9.71
N THR A 77 16.79 1.60 8.97
CA THR A 77 16.22 0.71 7.96
C THR A 77 15.53 1.49 6.84
N PRO A 78 15.69 1.04 5.59
CA PRO A 78 14.92 1.57 4.46
C PRO A 78 13.42 1.23 4.52
N LYS A 79 12.99 0.39 5.47
CA LYS A 79 11.60 0.02 5.75
C LYS A 79 11.11 0.75 7.01
N ASN A 80 10.99 2.05 6.86
CA ASN A 80 10.75 2.98 7.96
C ASN A 80 9.31 3.50 8.05
N LEU A 81 8.42 3.06 7.16
CA LEU A 81 7.02 3.48 7.17
C LEU A 81 6.15 2.53 8.01
N MET A 82 5.14 3.11 8.65
CA MET A 82 4.09 2.40 9.40
C MET A 82 2.73 2.92 8.92
N ILE A 83 1.83 1.99 8.63
CA ILE A 83 0.43 2.29 8.32
C ILE A 83 -0.38 2.15 9.60
N ARG A 84 -1.12 3.21 9.95
CA ARG A 84 -2.09 3.23 11.03
C ARG A 84 -3.47 3.44 10.44
N ALA A 85 -4.43 2.64 10.85
CA ALA A 85 -5.81 2.73 10.39
C ALA A 85 -6.75 2.63 11.58
N ILE A 86 -7.60 3.63 11.77
CA ILE A 86 -8.62 3.66 12.81
C ILE A 86 -9.97 3.50 12.14
N LYS A 87 -10.78 2.57 12.64
CA LYS A 87 -12.08 2.28 12.05
C LYS A 87 -13.02 3.45 12.22
N THR A 88 -13.63 3.82 11.12
CA THR A 88 -14.70 4.82 11.04
C THR A 88 -16.01 4.12 10.73
N LYS A 89 -17.10 4.89 10.66
CA LYS A 89 -18.45 4.34 10.42
C LYS A 89 -18.87 4.36 8.95
N THR A 90 -18.06 4.91 8.07
CA THR A 90 -18.45 5.18 6.67
C THR A 90 -17.40 4.66 5.72
N ASN A 91 -17.79 3.78 4.81
CA ASN A 91 -16.93 3.33 3.72
C ASN A 91 -16.62 4.47 2.76
N ASN A 92 -15.43 4.47 2.18
CA ASN A 92 -15.02 5.45 1.18
C ASN A 92 -15.05 4.83 -0.23
N ASP A 93 -16.19 4.94 -0.92
CA ASP A 93 -16.35 4.38 -2.26
C ASP A 93 -15.38 4.99 -3.29
N LYS A 94 -14.96 6.25 -3.08
CA LYS A 94 -13.95 6.91 -3.90
C LYS A 94 -12.60 6.20 -3.78
N ALA A 95 -12.18 5.86 -2.56
CA ALA A 95 -10.94 5.10 -2.34
C ALA A 95 -11.00 3.70 -2.96
N LEU A 96 -12.15 3.00 -2.89
CA LEU A 96 -12.31 1.70 -3.57
C LEU A 96 -12.23 1.82 -5.10
N LYS A 97 -12.74 2.92 -5.66
CA LYS A 97 -12.63 3.19 -7.10
C LYS A 97 -11.18 3.47 -7.48
N GLU A 98 -10.50 4.37 -6.76
CA GLU A 98 -9.09 4.69 -6.95
C GLU A 98 -8.21 3.44 -6.82
N TYR A 99 -8.47 2.56 -5.85
CA TYR A 99 -7.80 1.27 -5.69
C TYR A 99 -7.89 0.41 -6.95
N LYS A 100 -9.09 0.27 -7.53
CA LYS A 100 -9.32 -0.53 -8.75
C LYS A 100 -8.64 0.09 -9.97
N GLU A 101 -8.72 1.41 -10.12
CA GLU A 101 -8.09 2.14 -11.21
C GLU A 101 -6.56 2.00 -11.15
N LEU A 102 -5.98 2.17 -9.96
CA LEU A 102 -4.54 2.06 -9.74
C LEU A 102 -4.04 0.63 -10.00
N LYS A 103 -4.78 -0.39 -9.54
CA LYS A 103 -4.49 -1.79 -9.87
C LYS A 103 -4.43 -2.03 -11.39
N SER A 104 -5.44 -1.54 -12.10
CA SER A 104 -5.54 -1.67 -13.56
C SER A 104 -4.40 -0.94 -14.27
N GLN A 105 -4.14 0.30 -13.88
CA GLN A 105 -3.12 1.15 -14.50
C GLN A 105 -1.71 0.58 -14.37
N PHE A 106 -1.38 -0.02 -13.23
CA PHE A 106 -0.07 -0.63 -13.00
C PHE A 106 -0.02 -2.12 -13.36
N GLY A 107 -1.15 -2.75 -13.68
CA GLY A 107 -1.23 -4.18 -14.00
C GLY A 107 -0.85 -5.07 -12.81
N VAL A 108 -1.32 -4.73 -11.61
CA VAL A 108 -0.93 -5.42 -10.36
C VAL A 108 -2.10 -6.13 -9.69
N GLU A 109 -1.84 -7.30 -9.13
CA GLU A 109 -2.80 -8.10 -8.37
C GLU A 109 -2.26 -8.41 -6.95
N PRO A 110 -2.56 -7.55 -5.95
CA PRO A 110 -2.22 -7.79 -4.55
C PRO A 110 -3.08 -8.92 -3.93
N THR A 111 -2.51 -9.71 -3.01
CA THR A 111 -3.10 -10.92 -2.38
C THR A 111 -3.64 -10.78 -0.95
#